data_AF-A0A562SI16-F1
#
_entry.id   AF-A0A562SI16-F1
#
_cell.length_a   1.000
_cell.length_b   1.000
_cell.length_c   1.000
_cell.angle_alpha   90.00
_cell.angle_beta   90.00
_cell.angle_gamma   90.00
#
_symmetry.space_group_name_H-M   'P 1'
#
loop_
_entity.id
_entity.type
_entity.pdbx_description
1 polymer ?
#
loop_
_entity_poly.entity_id
_entity_poly.type
_entity_poly.pdbx_seq_one_letter_code
_entity_poly.pdbx_strand_id
1 'polypeptide(L)'
;MIRQAEVYAAFRGSLQLLRYDPRGMMGFDTSVGGFWRSFLVVFYLLPLFWISSLAEKKHIVEQANILPENFPETIYWSAKLTGLGLDWIALPLLLASLAGPIGVTKGFVPFIVVRNWTSLLTAIPYVVISLLYLAGIISSGAMVFASLATLLVVVWFRYVIARIALGAAAGTAVGIVLMDVLISLFVTEFAYKLWGG
;
A
#
# COMPACT_ATOMS: atom_id res chain seq x y z
N MET A 1 3.40 -20.71 6.25
CA MET A 1 2.65 -20.68 4.98
C MET A 1 1.29 -20.03 5.21
N ILE A 2 0.83 -19.17 4.29
CA ILE A 2 -0.50 -18.54 4.34
C ILE A 2 -1.55 -19.58 3.92
N ARG A 3 -2.66 -19.67 4.68
CA ARG A 3 -3.76 -20.60 4.37
C ARG A 3 -4.82 -19.91 3.50
N GLN A 4 -5.48 -20.63 2.59
CA GLN A 4 -6.56 -20.05 1.75
C GLN A 4 -7.70 -19.46 2.58
N ALA A 5 -8.08 -20.13 3.68
CA ALA A 5 -9.08 -19.63 4.61
C ALA A 5 -8.68 -18.28 5.25
N GLU A 6 -7.38 -18.07 5.48
CA GLU A 6 -6.83 -16.82 6.02
C GLU A 6 -7.00 -15.68 5.01
N VAL A 7 -6.73 -15.93 3.71
CA VAL A 7 -6.96 -14.96 2.63
C VAL A 7 -8.42 -14.55 2.55
N TYR A 8 -9.33 -15.53 2.57
CA TYR A 8 -10.77 -15.25 2.48
C TYR A 8 -11.29 -14.48 3.70
N ALA A 9 -10.86 -14.86 4.90
CA ALA A 9 -11.22 -14.17 6.14
C ALA A 9 -10.69 -12.73 6.13
N ALA A 10 -9.44 -12.51 5.73
CA ALA A 10 -8.81 -11.20 5.64
C ALA A 10 -9.51 -10.31 4.61
N PHE A 11 -9.91 -10.86 3.46
CA PHE A 11 -10.66 -10.11 2.45
C PHE A 11 -12.04 -9.67 2.97
N ARG A 12 -12.80 -10.58 3.59
CA ARG A 12 -14.09 -10.25 4.21
C ARG A 12 -13.95 -9.27 5.37
N GLY A 13 -12.90 -9.40 6.17
CA GLY A 13 -12.57 -8.48 7.26
C GLY A 13 -12.26 -7.08 6.70
N SER A 14 -11.48 -7.00 5.63
CA SER A 14 -11.12 -5.76 4.95
C SER A 14 -12.36 -5.02 4.41
N LEU A 15 -13.31 -5.74 3.80
CA LEU A 15 -14.56 -5.16 3.33
C LEU A 15 -15.45 -4.63 4.46
N GLN A 16 -15.46 -5.29 5.63
CA GLN A 16 -16.16 -4.80 6.82
C GLN A 16 -15.49 -3.55 7.38
N LEU A 17 -14.17 -3.54 7.50
CA LEU A 17 -13.41 -2.38 7.96
C LEU A 17 -13.59 -1.18 7.01
N LEU A 18 -13.68 -1.39 5.70
CA LEU A 18 -13.94 -0.33 4.73
C LEU A 18 -15.28 0.39 4.99
N ARG A 19 -16.25 -0.32 5.58
CA ARG A 19 -17.55 0.20 6.02
C ARG A 19 -17.53 0.73 7.45
N TYR A 20 -16.35 0.95 8.03
CA TYR A 20 -16.15 1.38 9.41
C TYR A 20 -16.73 0.40 10.45
N ASP A 21 -16.79 -0.91 10.14
CA ASP A 21 -17.29 -1.94 11.07
C ASP A 21 -16.13 -2.61 11.83
N PRO A 22 -15.98 -2.39 13.15
CA PRO A 22 -14.89 -2.96 13.94
C PRO A 22 -14.89 -4.50 13.98
N ARG A 23 -16.03 -5.14 13.73
CA ARG A 23 -16.13 -6.62 13.67
C ARG A 23 -15.26 -7.20 12.56
N GLY A 24 -14.87 -6.40 11.57
CA GLY A 24 -13.91 -6.78 10.54
C GLY A 24 -12.57 -7.26 11.11
N MET A 25 -12.17 -6.81 12.31
CA MET A 25 -10.96 -7.27 12.99
C MET A 25 -10.93 -8.79 13.24
N MET A 26 -12.10 -9.44 13.36
CA MET A 26 -12.20 -10.90 13.54
C MET A 26 -11.67 -11.70 12.34
N GLY A 27 -11.51 -11.06 11.17
CA GLY A 27 -10.98 -11.69 9.96
C GLY A 27 -9.46 -11.84 9.93
N PHE A 28 -8.74 -11.32 10.92
CA PHE A 28 -7.27 -11.26 10.91
C PHE A 28 -6.66 -12.00 12.10
N ASP A 29 -5.65 -12.82 11.84
CA ASP A 29 -4.86 -13.45 12.90
C ASP A 29 -3.82 -12.45 13.45
N THR A 30 -4.09 -11.89 14.62
CA THR A 30 -3.21 -10.92 15.29
C THR A 30 -2.25 -11.57 16.28
N SER A 31 -2.06 -12.89 16.24
CA SER A 31 -1.01 -13.57 17.00
C SER A 31 0.38 -13.19 16.49
N VAL A 32 1.43 -13.53 17.26
CA VAL A 32 2.83 -13.34 16.82
C VAL A 32 3.11 -14.09 15.50
N GLY A 33 2.54 -15.29 15.33
CA GLY A 33 2.66 -16.04 14.08
C GLY A 33 1.92 -15.35 12.93
N GLY A 34 0.72 -14.84 13.18
CA GLY A 34 -0.06 -14.07 12.20
C GLY A 34 0.62 -12.77 11.77
N PHE A 35 1.29 -12.08 12.70
CA PHE A 35 2.13 -10.91 12.43
C PHE A 35 3.18 -11.20 11.35
N TRP A 36 4.05 -12.19 11.56
CA TRP A 36 5.09 -12.51 10.59
C TRP A 36 4.53 -13.02 9.26
N ARG A 37 3.44 -13.80 9.29
CA ARG A 37 2.78 -14.24 8.05
C ARG A 37 2.19 -13.09 7.26
N SER A 38 1.70 -12.03 7.92
CA SER A 38 1.14 -10.86 7.23
C SER A 38 2.18 -10.17 6.33
N PHE A 39 3.47 -10.23 6.65
CA PHE A 39 4.52 -9.67 5.78
C PHE A 39 4.66 -10.44 4.47
N LEU A 40 4.32 -11.72 4.44
CA LEU A 40 4.32 -12.53 3.22
C LEU A 40 3.21 -12.11 2.24
N VAL A 41 2.27 -11.25 2.66
CA VAL A 41 1.26 -10.68 1.75
C VAL A 41 1.90 -9.89 0.59
N VAL A 42 3.12 -9.38 0.77
CA VAL A 42 3.88 -8.74 -0.32
C VAL A 42 3.99 -9.61 -1.57
N PHE A 43 4.10 -10.94 -1.42
CA PHE A 43 4.20 -11.84 -2.57
C PHE A 43 2.90 -11.90 -3.39
N TYR A 44 1.73 -11.70 -2.77
CA TYR A 44 0.46 -11.56 -3.48
C TYR A 44 0.30 -10.17 -4.11
N LEU A 45 0.94 -9.16 -3.53
CA LEU A 45 0.97 -7.82 -4.11
C LEU A 45 1.89 -7.70 -5.32
N LEU A 46 2.99 -8.46 -5.39
CA LEU A 46 3.95 -8.38 -6.50
C LEU A 46 3.31 -8.37 -7.89
N PRO A 47 2.36 -9.27 -8.25
CA PRO A 47 1.70 -9.20 -9.56
C PRO A 47 0.85 -7.93 -9.75
N LEU A 48 0.16 -7.47 -8.70
CA LEU A 48 -0.65 -6.23 -8.74
C LEU A 48 0.25 -4.99 -8.90
N PHE A 49 1.36 -4.97 -8.18
CA PHE A 49 2.40 -3.96 -8.25
C PHE A 49 3.03 -3.92 -9.64
N TRP A 50 3.32 -5.09 -10.23
CA TRP A 50 3.89 -5.20 -11.57
C TRP A 50 2.99 -4.56 -12.62
N ILE A 51 1.70 -4.90 -12.64
CA ILE A 51 0.72 -4.32 -13.57
C ILE A 51 0.65 -2.80 -13.41
N SER A 52 0.57 -2.31 -12.17
CA SER A 52 0.51 -0.87 -11.89
C SER A 52 1.78 -0.17 -12.36
N SER A 53 2.94 -0.79 -12.17
CA SER A 53 4.24 -0.27 -12.62
C SER A 53 4.38 -0.27 -14.15
N LEU A 54 3.74 -1.20 -14.86
CA LEU A 54 3.70 -1.16 -16.33
C LEU A 54 2.90 0.04 -16.85
N ALA A 55 1.75 0.33 -16.21
CA ALA A 55 0.94 1.49 -16.55
C ALA A 55 1.68 2.79 -16.27
N GLU A 56 2.34 2.90 -15.12
CA GLU A 56 3.19 4.05 -14.78
C GLU A 56 4.34 4.23 -15.78
N LYS A 57 5.02 3.14 -16.17
CA LYS A 57 6.07 3.19 -17.20
C LYS A 57 5.55 3.75 -18.51
N LYS A 58 4.43 3.21 -19.01
CA LYS A 58 3.77 3.69 -20.24
C LYS A 58 3.46 5.19 -20.14
N HIS A 59 2.95 5.63 -18.99
CA HIS A 59 2.63 7.03 -18.73
C HIS A 59 3.86 7.94 -18.79
N ILE A 60 4.97 7.55 -18.15
CA ILE A 60 6.22 8.31 -18.15
C ILE A 60 6.77 8.44 -19.58
N VAL A 61 6.81 7.33 -20.33
CA VAL A 61 7.29 7.32 -21.73
C VAL A 61 6.46 8.25 -22.61
N GLU A 62 5.13 8.19 -22.50
CA GLU A 62 4.21 9.06 -23.25
C GLU A 62 4.38 10.54 -22.89
N GLN A 63 4.48 10.87 -21.59
CA GLN A 63 4.59 12.27 -21.15
C GLN A 63 5.93 12.91 -21.48
N ALA A 64 7.02 12.16 -21.33
CA ALA A 64 8.37 12.67 -21.58
C ALA A 64 8.77 12.59 -23.06
N ASN A 65 7.88 12.09 -23.94
CA ASN A 65 8.17 11.84 -25.37
C ASN A 65 9.48 11.04 -25.57
N ILE A 66 9.74 10.10 -24.66
CA ILE A 66 10.93 9.24 -24.73
C ILE A 66 10.65 8.13 -25.74
N LEU A 67 11.59 7.86 -26.64
CA LEU A 67 11.52 6.65 -27.46
C LEU A 67 11.61 5.41 -26.55
N PRO A 68 10.71 4.41 -26.67
CA PRO A 68 10.67 3.27 -25.74
C PRO A 68 12.02 2.58 -25.50
N GLU A 69 12.88 2.50 -26.51
CA GLU A 69 14.23 1.93 -26.45
C GLU A 69 15.22 2.72 -25.58
N ASN A 70 14.96 4.01 -25.34
CA ASN A 70 15.80 4.89 -24.52
C ASN A 70 15.32 4.93 -23.06
N PHE A 71 14.24 4.22 -22.72
CA PHE A 71 13.75 4.18 -21.35
C PHE A 71 14.73 3.40 -20.46
N PRO A 72 15.16 3.94 -19.30
CA PRO A 72 16.14 3.29 -18.44
C PRO A 72 15.51 2.15 -17.61
N GLU A 73 15.20 1.03 -18.27
CA GLU A 73 14.50 -0.13 -17.69
C GLU A 73 15.15 -0.62 -16.39
N THR A 74 16.48 -0.79 -16.38
CA THR A 74 17.21 -1.29 -15.20
C THR A 74 17.04 -0.34 -14.01
N ILE A 75 17.19 0.97 -14.22
CA ILE A 75 17.06 1.98 -13.15
C ILE A 75 15.62 1.98 -12.64
N TYR A 76 14.64 2.01 -13.55
CA TYR A 76 13.23 2.02 -13.21
C TYR A 76 12.83 0.80 -12.37
N TRP A 77 13.09 -0.42 -12.85
CA TRP A 77 12.69 -1.63 -12.13
C TRP A 77 13.44 -1.82 -10.81
N SER A 78 14.72 -1.43 -10.76
CA SER A 78 15.49 -1.51 -9.52
C SER A 78 14.96 -0.52 -8.49
N ALA A 79 14.67 0.72 -8.89
CA ALA A 79 14.04 1.72 -8.03
C ALA A 79 12.64 1.28 -7.55
N LYS A 80 11.80 0.72 -8.44
CA LYS A 80 10.47 0.21 -8.09
C LYS A 80 10.56 -0.93 -7.06
N LEU A 81 11.43 -1.92 -7.27
CA LEU A 81 11.57 -3.06 -6.35
C LEU A 81 12.19 -2.64 -5.01
N THR A 82 13.21 -1.79 -5.02
CA THR A 82 13.80 -1.23 -3.79
C THR A 82 12.77 -0.38 -3.03
N GLY A 83 12.05 0.49 -3.74
CA GLY A 83 10.99 1.33 -3.18
C GLY A 83 9.90 0.49 -2.52
N LEU A 84 9.42 -0.56 -3.19
CA LEU A 84 8.46 -1.50 -2.61
C LEU A 84 8.99 -2.14 -1.32
N GLY A 85 10.22 -2.66 -1.33
CA GLY A 85 10.82 -3.29 -0.16
C GLY A 85 10.97 -2.35 1.03
N LEU A 86 11.46 -1.13 0.77
CA LEU A 86 11.62 -0.09 1.79
C LEU A 86 10.27 0.38 2.34
N ASP A 87 9.29 0.68 1.47
CA ASP A 87 7.96 1.14 1.87
C ASP A 87 7.21 0.06 2.68
N TRP A 88 7.45 -1.21 2.37
CA TRP A 88 6.86 -2.35 3.07
C TRP A 88 7.26 -2.41 4.56
N ILE A 89 8.50 -2.01 4.88
CA ILE A 89 9.05 -2.10 6.25
C ILE A 89 9.15 -0.74 6.96
N ALA A 90 9.14 0.38 6.24
CA ALA A 90 9.40 1.70 6.80
C ALA A 90 8.38 2.11 7.87
N LEU A 91 7.08 2.06 7.56
CA LEU A 91 6.05 2.39 8.55
C LEU A 91 6.07 1.41 9.74
N PRO A 92 6.11 0.07 9.58
CA PRO A 92 6.23 -0.84 10.72
C PRO A 92 7.39 -0.51 11.66
N LEU A 93 8.57 -0.22 11.11
CA LEU A 93 9.76 0.11 11.91
C LEU A 93 9.61 1.45 12.63
N LEU A 94 9.13 2.48 11.93
CA LEU A 94 8.94 3.79 12.53
C LEU A 94 7.82 3.77 13.59
N LEU A 95 6.72 3.09 13.31
CA LEU A 95 5.64 2.98 14.28
C LEU A 95 6.08 2.16 15.49
N ALA A 96 6.94 1.14 15.33
CA ALA A 96 7.49 0.40 16.46
C ALA A 96 8.29 1.31 17.42
N SER A 97 9.06 2.26 16.89
CA SER A 97 9.82 3.22 17.72
C SER A 97 8.94 4.30 18.35
N LEU A 98 7.86 4.71 17.66
CA LEU A 98 6.94 5.75 18.13
C LEU A 98 5.76 5.24 18.97
N ALA A 99 5.47 3.94 18.95
CA ALA A 99 4.24 3.38 19.53
C ALA A 99 4.10 3.64 21.03
N GLY A 100 5.21 3.58 21.78
CA GLY A 100 5.25 3.91 23.20
C GLY A 100 4.90 5.38 23.46
N PRO A 101 5.69 6.33 22.91
CA PRO A 101 5.45 7.77 23.07
C PRO A 101 4.04 8.24 22.71
N ILE A 102 3.44 7.68 21.64
CA ILE A 102 2.11 8.09 21.17
C ILE A 102 0.96 7.23 21.73
N GLY A 103 1.26 6.28 22.64
CA GLY A 103 0.27 5.53 23.41
C GLY A 103 -0.46 4.41 22.66
N VAL A 104 0.10 3.88 21.56
CA VAL A 104 -0.56 2.88 20.70
C VAL A 104 0.09 1.48 20.72
N THR A 105 1.00 1.21 21.65
CA THR A 105 1.74 -0.07 21.75
C THR A 105 0.85 -1.31 21.69
N LYS A 106 -0.32 -1.30 22.37
CA LYS A 106 -1.24 -2.46 22.39
C LYS A 106 -1.82 -2.78 21.01
N GLY A 107 -2.04 -1.76 20.19
CA GLY A 107 -2.64 -1.91 18.87
C GLY A 107 -1.62 -2.12 17.74
N PHE A 108 -0.31 -2.03 18.02
CA PHE A 108 0.74 -2.14 17.01
C PHE A 108 0.62 -3.41 16.17
N VAL A 109 0.61 -4.59 16.82
CA VAL A 109 0.53 -5.87 16.10
C VAL A 109 -0.77 -5.99 15.29
N PRO A 110 -1.98 -5.77 15.86
CA PRO A 110 -3.22 -5.74 15.09
C PRO A 110 -3.17 -4.80 13.89
N PHE A 111 -2.65 -3.58 14.08
CA PHE A 111 -2.57 -2.59 13.01
C PHE A 111 -1.68 -3.03 11.86
N ILE A 112 -0.48 -3.55 12.13
CA ILE A 112 0.44 -3.99 11.07
C ILE A 112 -0.15 -5.19 10.32
N VAL A 113 -0.75 -6.16 11.03
CA VAL A 113 -1.42 -7.30 10.39
C VAL A 113 -2.52 -6.81 9.45
N VAL A 114 -3.42 -5.95 9.94
CA VAL A 114 -4.54 -5.45 9.13
C VAL A 114 -4.06 -4.58 7.98
N ARG A 115 -3.10 -3.68 8.18
CA ARG A 115 -2.49 -2.88 7.11
C ARG A 115 -1.94 -3.77 5.99
N ASN A 116 -1.18 -4.79 6.36
CA ASN A 116 -0.58 -5.69 5.38
C ASN A 116 -1.64 -6.47 4.60
N TRP A 117 -2.68 -6.99 5.25
CA TRP A 117 -3.73 -7.73 4.55
C TRP A 117 -4.66 -6.85 3.71
N THR A 118 -5.03 -5.68 4.22
CA THR A 118 -5.90 -4.72 3.52
C THR A 118 -5.23 -4.11 2.29
N SER A 119 -3.90 -4.15 2.21
CA SER A 119 -3.12 -3.71 1.05
C SER A 119 -3.62 -4.35 -0.27
N LEU A 120 -4.02 -5.63 -0.24
CA LEU A 120 -4.56 -6.34 -1.40
C LEU A 120 -5.86 -5.70 -1.87
N LEU A 121 -6.78 -5.40 -0.94
CA LEU A 121 -8.04 -4.74 -1.27
C LEU A 121 -7.80 -3.34 -1.84
N THR A 122 -6.84 -2.59 -1.28
CA THR A 122 -6.50 -1.25 -1.77
C THR A 122 -5.79 -1.25 -3.12
N ALA A 123 -5.09 -2.33 -3.48
CA ALA A 123 -4.39 -2.44 -4.76
C ALA A 123 -5.34 -2.72 -5.94
N ILE A 124 -6.48 -3.38 -5.70
CA ILE A 124 -7.46 -3.72 -6.74
C ILE A 124 -7.88 -2.52 -7.61
N PRO A 125 -8.37 -1.38 -7.05
CA PRO A 125 -8.80 -0.25 -7.88
C PRO A 125 -7.66 0.31 -8.74
N TYR A 126 -6.44 0.40 -8.21
CA TYR A 126 -5.27 0.82 -8.99
C TYR A 126 -5.01 -0.13 -10.16
N VAL A 127 -5.03 -1.44 -9.92
CA VAL A 127 -4.83 -2.43 -10.98
C VAL A 127 -5.90 -2.34 -12.05
N VAL A 128 -7.17 -2.16 -11.67
CA VAL A 128 -8.27 -1.98 -12.64
C VAL A 128 -8.02 -0.73 -13.50
N ILE A 129 -7.68 0.40 -12.88
CA ILE A 129 -7.37 1.65 -13.58
C ILE A 129 -6.17 1.46 -14.53
N SER A 130 -5.10 0.82 -14.05
CA SER A 130 -3.90 0.52 -14.82
C SER A 130 -4.19 -0.39 -16.02
N LEU A 131 -5.00 -1.43 -15.86
CA LEU A 131 -5.39 -2.32 -16.95
C LEU A 131 -6.23 -1.59 -18.01
N LEU A 132 -7.17 -0.74 -17.59
CA LEU A 132 -7.96 0.08 -18.52
C LEU A 132 -7.07 1.03 -19.34
N TYR A 133 -6.06 1.64 -18.70
CA TYR A 133 -5.12 2.52 -19.39
C TYR A 133 -4.15 1.75 -20.30
N LEU A 134 -3.63 0.61 -19.86
CA LEU A 134 -2.78 -0.26 -20.68
C LEU A 134 -3.52 -0.74 -21.92
N ALA A 135 -4.81 -1.09 -21.78
CA ALA A 135 -5.69 -1.46 -22.88
C ALA A 135 -6.10 -0.29 -23.80
N GLY A 136 -5.74 0.95 -23.47
CA GLY A 136 -6.10 2.14 -24.25
C GLY A 136 -7.57 2.55 -24.13
N ILE A 137 -8.31 2.03 -23.14
CA ILE A 137 -9.73 2.32 -22.92
C ILE A 137 -9.90 3.72 -22.30
N ILE A 138 -8.96 4.13 -21.45
CA ILE A 138 -8.95 5.46 -20.81
C ILE A 138 -7.68 6.22 -21.18
N SER A 139 -7.76 7.55 -21.18
CA SER A 139 -6.61 8.43 -21.40
C SER A 139 -5.67 8.47 -20.19
N SER A 140 -4.44 8.94 -20.40
CA SER A 140 -3.47 9.18 -19.32
C SER A 140 -4.02 10.14 -18.25
N GLY A 141 -4.69 11.22 -18.66
CA GLY A 141 -5.35 12.15 -17.74
C GLY A 141 -6.45 11.49 -16.89
N ALA A 142 -7.28 10.64 -17.52
CA ALA A 142 -8.31 9.90 -16.80
C ALA A 142 -7.71 8.88 -15.81
N MET A 143 -6.63 8.20 -16.18
CA MET A 143 -5.88 7.30 -15.31
C MET A 143 -5.33 8.03 -14.08
N VAL A 144 -4.69 9.18 -14.27
CA VAL A 144 -4.14 10.01 -13.17
C VAL A 144 -5.26 10.47 -12.25
N PHE A 145 -6.35 11.02 -12.81
CA PHE A 145 -7.49 11.48 -12.01
C PHE A 145 -8.12 10.34 -11.19
N ALA A 146 -8.36 9.17 -11.80
CA ALA A 146 -8.91 8.01 -11.11
C ALA A 146 -7.96 7.48 -10.02
N SER A 147 -6.65 7.50 -10.27
CA SER A 147 -5.63 7.12 -9.28
C SER A 147 -5.60 8.07 -8.09
N LEU A 148 -5.76 9.38 -8.32
CA LEU A 148 -5.87 10.38 -7.25
C LEU A 148 -7.15 10.22 -6.43
N ALA A 149 -8.29 9.97 -7.08
CA ALA A 149 -9.54 9.67 -6.38
C ALA A 149 -9.41 8.39 -5.53
N THR A 150 -8.76 7.36 -6.07
CA THR A 150 -8.46 6.12 -5.35
C THR A 150 -7.56 6.39 -4.14
N LEU A 151 -6.54 7.24 -4.28
CA LEU A 151 -5.65 7.62 -3.18
C LEU A 151 -6.44 8.22 -2.01
N LEU A 152 -7.42 9.09 -2.25
CA LEU A 152 -8.25 9.67 -1.19
C LEU A 152 -9.04 8.59 -0.44
N VAL A 153 -9.58 7.60 -1.16
CA VAL A 153 -10.28 6.47 -0.54
C VAL A 153 -9.33 5.60 0.28
N VAL A 154 -8.11 5.36 -0.21
CA VAL A 154 -7.09 4.59 0.51
C VAL A 154 -6.61 5.34 1.76
N VAL A 155 -6.39 6.65 1.69
CA VAL A 155 -6.04 7.49 2.84
C VAL A 155 -7.15 7.44 3.89
N TRP A 156 -8.42 7.58 3.49
CA TRP A 156 -9.55 7.40 4.38
C TRP A 156 -9.54 6.01 5.02
N PHE A 157 -9.36 4.94 4.22
CA PHE A 157 -9.38 3.58 4.73
C PHE A 157 -8.23 3.30 5.71
N ARG A 158 -7.02 3.82 5.44
CA ARG A 158 -5.88 3.76 6.37
C ARG A 158 -6.19 4.48 7.68
N TYR A 159 -6.90 5.61 7.63
CA TYR A 159 -7.39 6.29 8.82
C TYR A 159 -8.37 5.42 9.61
N VAL A 160 -9.34 4.78 8.95
CA VAL A 160 -10.27 3.85 9.61
C VAL A 160 -9.52 2.71 10.31
N ILE A 161 -8.56 2.09 9.61
CA ILE A 161 -7.73 1.02 10.17
C ILE A 161 -6.94 1.53 11.38
N ALA A 162 -6.35 2.72 11.32
CA ALA A 162 -5.66 3.32 12.46
C ALA A 162 -6.61 3.55 13.65
N ARG A 163 -7.82 4.08 13.42
CA ARG A 163 -8.82 4.27 14.49
C ARG A 163 -9.22 2.96 15.17
N ILE A 164 -9.46 1.92 14.37
CA ILE A 164 -9.99 0.64 14.87
C ILE A 164 -8.88 -0.25 15.43
N ALA A 165 -7.83 -0.50 14.67
CA ALA A 165 -6.80 -1.47 15.02
C ALA A 165 -5.77 -0.93 16.04
N LEU A 166 -5.41 0.36 15.95
CA LEU A 166 -4.56 0.98 16.97
C LEU A 166 -5.34 1.41 18.22
N GLY A 167 -6.66 1.57 18.11
CA GLY A 167 -7.45 2.28 19.12
C GLY A 167 -7.06 3.76 19.23
N ALA A 168 -6.48 4.33 18.16
CA ALA A 168 -5.95 5.68 18.17
C ALA A 168 -7.06 6.74 18.23
N ALA A 169 -6.80 7.84 18.95
CA ALA A 169 -7.60 9.05 18.84
C ALA A 169 -7.54 9.61 17.41
N ALA A 170 -8.54 10.43 17.03
CA ALA A 170 -8.65 10.96 15.67
C ALA A 170 -7.37 11.68 15.20
N GLY A 171 -6.83 12.58 16.02
CA GLY A 171 -5.60 13.31 15.70
C GLY A 171 -4.38 12.40 15.51
N THR A 172 -4.21 11.41 16.39
CA THR A 172 -3.11 10.42 16.28
C THR A 172 -3.25 9.57 15.01
N ALA A 173 -4.46 9.12 14.69
CA ALA A 173 -4.70 8.36 13.47
C ALA A 173 -4.41 9.19 12.20
N VAL A 174 -4.82 10.47 12.17
CA VAL A 174 -4.45 11.39 11.08
C VAL A 174 -2.93 11.53 10.99
N GLY A 175 -2.25 11.76 12.11
CA GLY A 175 -0.79 11.89 12.14
C GLY A 175 -0.07 10.65 11.59
N ILE A 176 -0.52 9.45 11.97
CA ILE A 176 0.06 8.19 11.47
C ILE A 176 -0.17 8.02 9.96
N VAL A 177 -1.36 8.35 9.45
CA VAL A 177 -1.65 8.25 8.02
C VAL A 177 -0.85 9.27 7.20
N LEU A 178 -0.75 10.51 7.69
CA LEU A 178 0.09 11.53 7.05
C LEU A 178 1.55 11.11 7.04
N MET A 179 2.04 10.56 8.15
CA MET A 179 3.39 10.02 8.25
C MET A 179 3.63 8.87 7.26
N ASP A 180 2.69 7.94 7.13
CA ASP A 180 2.75 6.85 6.14
C ASP A 180 2.84 7.41 4.70
N VAL A 181 2.01 8.39 4.34
CA VAL A 181 2.06 9.04 3.02
C VAL A 181 3.40 9.73 2.78
N LEU A 182 3.89 10.53 3.74
CA LEU A 182 5.16 11.25 3.62
C LEU A 182 6.35 10.30 3.50
N ILE A 183 6.34 9.19 4.24
CA ILE A 183 7.37 8.15 4.15
C ILE A 183 7.33 7.49 2.78
N SER A 184 6.17 7.11 2.25
CA SER A 184 6.06 6.50 0.92
C SER A 184 6.60 7.43 -0.17
N LEU A 185 6.30 8.73 -0.10
CA LEU A 185 6.86 9.73 -1.01
C LEU A 185 8.39 9.82 -0.88
N PHE A 186 8.90 9.94 0.36
CA PHE A 186 10.34 9.97 0.61
C PHE A 186 11.04 8.71 0.10
N VAL A 187 10.48 7.53 0.36
CA VAL A 187 11.04 6.24 -0.07
C VAL A 187 11.08 6.13 -1.59
N THR A 188 10.03 6.59 -2.27
CA THR A 188 9.97 6.57 -3.74
C THR A 188 11.08 7.42 -4.34
N GLU A 189 11.22 8.66 -3.88
CA GLU A 189 12.28 9.58 -4.32
C GLU A 189 13.69 9.08 -3.95
N PHE A 190 13.84 8.56 -2.74
CA PHE A 190 15.10 8.00 -2.27
C PHE A 190 15.53 6.80 -3.10
N ALA A 191 14.61 5.86 -3.38
CA ALA A 191 14.89 4.69 -4.20
C ALA A 191 15.27 5.09 -5.63
N TYR A 192 14.58 6.07 -6.22
CA TYR A 192 14.91 6.57 -7.55
C TYR A 192 16.34 7.16 -7.60
N LYS A 193 16.69 8.04 -6.65
CA LYS A 193 18.04 8.61 -6.55
C LYS A 193 19.13 7.59 -6.28
N LEU A 194 18.84 6.56 -5.47
CA LEU A 194 19.80 5.49 -5.16
C LEU A 194 20.30 4.77 -6.42
N TRP A 195 19.44 4.63 -7.43
CA TRP A 195 19.75 3.96 -8.68
C TRP A 195 20.24 4.90 -9.79
N GLY A 196 20.55 6.16 -9.47
CA GLY A 196 21.13 7.13 -10.40
C GLY A 196 20.11 7.87 -11.27
N GLY A 197 18.86 7.97 -10.79
CA GLY A 197 17.81 8.79 -11.40
C GLY A 197 17.96 10.29 -11.19
#